data_AF-A0A4Q7PNG2-F1
#
_entry.id   AF-A0A4Q7PNG2-F1
#
_cell.length_a   1.000
_cell.length_b   1.000
_cell.length_c   1.000
_cell.angle_alpha   90.00
_cell.angle_beta   90.00
_cell.angle_gamma   90.00
#
_symmetry.space_group_name_H-M   'P 1'
#
loop_
_entity.id
_entity.type
_entity.pdbx_description
1 polymer ?
#
loop_
_entity_poly.entity_id
_entity_poly.type
_entity_poly.pdbx_seq_one_letter_code
_entity_poly.pdbx_strand_id
1 'polypeptide(L)'
;MGTGIADPTGNITLSDPARIALEPGIYAISYQVSALLAASGFMQVSPYYNGSPHLEYGIYFMTGSGRTSAAGSVSFLIEVPARTVFTLTFNSPVRATEGTLTMVIFKLR
;
A
#
# COMPACT_ATOMS: atom_id res chain seq x y z
N MET A 1 13.39 1.55 -7.02
CA MET A 1 12.72 0.24 -7.21
C MET A 1 12.39 -0.30 -5.83
N GLY A 2 11.18 -0.84 -5.64
CA GLY A 2 10.83 -1.54 -4.40
C GLY A 2 11.66 -2.81 -4.26
N THR A 3 12.17 -3.09 -3.07
CA THR A 3 12.92 -4.30 -2.74
C THR A 3 12.14 -5.10 -1.72
N GLY A 4 11.97 -6.40 -1.95
CA GLY A 4 11.28 -7.32 -1.04
C GLY A 4 12.22 -8.39 -0.49
N ILE A 5 11.82 -8.99 0.63
CA ILE A 5 12.45 -10.21 1.17
C ILE A 5 11.66 -11.40 0.61
N ALA A 6 12.36 -12.41 0.08
CA ALA A 6 11.71 -13.59 -0.47
C ALA A 6 10.99 -14.38 0.63
N ASP A 7 9.73 -14.74 0.39
CA ASP A 7 8.99 -15.68 1.22
C ASP A 7 9.30 -17.12 0.77
N PRO A 8 10.00 -17.92 1.60
CA PRO A 8 10.37 -19.29 1.22
C PRO A 8 9.17 -20.23 1.10
N THR A 9 8.01 -19.84 1.64
CA THR A 9 6.78 -20.65 1.54
C THR A 9 6.01 -20.43 0.23
N GLY A 10 6.35 -19.37 -0.51
CA GLY A 10 5.67 -19.01 -1.76
C GLY A 10 4.26 -18.41 -1.59
N ASN A 11 3.80 -18.15 -0.36
CA ASN A 11 2.48 -17.60 -0.09
C ASN A 11 2.38 -16.09 -0.38
N ILE A 12 3.53 -15.39 -0.36
CA ILE A 12 3.66 -13.95 -0.60
C ILE A 12 4.76 -13.74 -1.63
N THR A 13 4.40 -13.36 -2.85
CA THR A 13 5.37 -13.16 -3.93
C THR A 13 5.34 -11.74 -4.44
N LEU A 14 6.44 -11.00 -4.30
CA LEU A 14 6.64 -9.72 -4.97
C LEU A 14 6.89 -9.99 -6.47
N SER A 15 5.83 -9.89 -7.28
CA SER A 15 5.87 -10.24 -8.71
C SER A 15 6.58 -9.16 -9.53
N ASP A 16 6.39 -7.91 -9.12
CA ASP A 16 7.12 -6.74 -9.58
C ASP A 16 7.09 -5.67 -8.47
N PRO A 17 7.80 -4.55 -8.58
CA PRO A 17 7.89 -3.54 -7.52
C PRO A 17 6.55 -2.93 -7.04
N ALA A 18 5.44 -3.15 -7.74
CA ALA A 18 4.12 -2.64 -7.40
C ALA A 18 3.05 -3.72 -7.17
N ARG A 19 3.37 -5.01 -7.39
CA ARG A 19 2.40 -6.11 -7.32
C ARG A 19 2.86 -7.24 -6.41
N ILE A 20 2.06 -7.53 -5.40
CA ILE A 20 2.29 -8.64 -4.46
C ILE A 20 1.21 -9.69 -4.69
N ALA A 21 1.59 -10.87 -5.15
CA ALA A 21 0.68 -12.01 -5.24
C ALA A 21 0.54 -12.66 -3.87
N LEU A 22 -0.71 -12.90 -3.46
CA LEU A 22 -1.07 -13.59 -2.22
C LEU A 22 -1.84 -14.86 -2.58
N GLU A 23 -1.38 -15.99 -2.05
CA GLU A 23 -2.13 -17.26 -2.09
C GLU A 23 -3.33 -17.23 -1.11
N PRO A 24 -4.25 -18.21 -1.16
CA PRO A 24 -5.38 -18.23 -0.23
C PRO A 24 -4.93 -18.28 1.24
N GLY A 25 -5.62 -17.53 2.11
CA GLY A 25 -5.31 -17.46 3.54
C GLY A 25 -5.75 -16.18 4.22
N ILE A 26 -5.42 -16.05 5.51
CA ILE A 26 -5.65 -14.82 6.28
C ILE A 26 -4.32 -14.11 6.45
N TYR A 27 -4.28 -12.81 6.14
CA TYR A 27 -3.06 -12.02 6.18
C TYR A 27 -3.19 -10.82 7.12
N ALA A 28 -2.14 -10.55 7.89
CA ALA A 28 -1.92 -9.28 8.54
C ALA A 28 -1.04 -8.41 7.65
N ILE A 29 -1.51 -7.21 7.34
CA ILE A 29 -0.82 -6.26 6.48
C ILE A 29 -0.65 -4.96 7.24
N SER A 30 0.57 -4.42 7.24
CA SER A 30 0.83 -3.05 7.67
C SER A 30 1.64 -2.32 6.61
N TYR A 31 1.32 -1.06 6.39
CA TYR A 31 2.11 -0.22 5.51
C TYR A 31 2.17 1.21 6.02
N GLN A 32 3.27 1.87 5.69
CA GLN A 32 3.51 3.29 5.92
C GLN A 32 3.91 3.93 4.60
N VAL A 33 3.29 5.06 4.29
CA VAL A 33 3.62 5.87 3.11
C VAL A 33 3.95 7.28 3.55
N SER A 34 4.92 7.89 2.88
CA SER A 34 5.09 9.34 2.87
C SER A 34 5.39 9.85 1.48
N ALA A 35 5.04 11.10 1.21
CA ALA A 35 5.44 11.82 0.01
C ALA A 35 5.45 13.33 0.25
N LEU A 36 6.33 14.04 -0.45
CA LEU A 36 6.36 15.50 -0.48
C LEU A 36 5.40 16.01 -1.56
N LEU A 37 4.38 16.77 -1.18
CA LEU A 37 3.46 17.39 -2.15
C LEU A 37 3.95 18.78 -2.55
N ALA A 38 4.04 19.04 -3.87
CA ALA A 38 4.60 20.28 -4.39
C ALA A 38 3.74 21.53 -4.13
N ALA A 39 2.42 21.36 -3.97
CA ALA A 39 1.43 22.41 -3.69
C ALA A 39 0.42 21.92 -2.64
N SER A 40 -0.50 22.80 -2.20
CA SER A 40 -1.65 22.37 -1.41
C SER A 40 -2.49 21.37 -2.21
N GLY A 41 -2.90 20.28 -1.56
CA GLY A 41 -3.61 19.18 -2.19
C GLY A 41 -3.79 18.03 -1.22
N PHE A 42 -3.91 16.83 -1.73
CA PHE A 42 -4.00 15.64 -0.89
C PHE A 42 -3.18 14.49 -1.44
N MET A 43 -2.79 13.60 -0.54
CA MET A 43 -2.34 12.25 -0.85
C MET A 43 -3.45 11.28 -0.47
N GLN A 44 -3.87 10.44 -1.42
CA GLN A 44 -4.71 9.30 -1.16
C GLN A 44 -3.97 8.03 -1.57
N VAL A 45 -3.93 7.04 -0.68
CA VAL A 45 -3.41 5.71 -0.96
C VAL A 45 -4.49 4.69 -0.62
N SER A 46 -4.83 3.83 -1.56
CA SER A 46 -5.93 2.87 -1.39
C SER A 46 -5.48 1.45 -1.76
N PRO A 47 -5.62 0.47 -0.85
CA PRO A 47 -5.43 -0.93 -1.17
C PRO A 47 -6.39 -1.43 -2.24
N TYR A 48 -5.92 -2.40 -3.04
CA TYR A 48 -6.73 -3.18 -3.96
C TYR A 48 -6.34 -4.65 -3.85
N TYR A 49 -7.33 -5.51 -3.59
CA TYR A 49 -7.18 -6.96 -3.50
C TYR A 49 -8.56 -7.61 -3.69
N ASN A 50 -8.61 -8.91 -3.95
CA ASN A 50 -9.84 -9.68 -4.20
C ASN A 50 -10.75 -9.07 -5.30
N GLY A 51 -10.17 -8.33 -6.25
CA GLY A 51 -10.92 -7.69 -7.33
C GLY A 51 -11.62 -6.38 -6.96
N SER A 52 -11.35 -5.79 -5.79
CA SER A 52 -11.98 -4.54 -5.34
C SER A 52 -11.00 -3.55 -4.71
N PRO A 53 -11.26 -2.22 -4.83
CA PRO A 53 -10.60 -1.21 -4.02
C PRO A 53 -11.16 -1.18 -2.60
N HIS A 54 -10.31 -0.95 -1.61
CA HIS A 54 -10.66 -0.92 -0.19
C HIS A 54 -10.27 0.44 0.42
N LEU A 55 -11.23 1.37 0.50
CA LEU A 55 -11.01 2.72 1.02
C LEU A 55 -10.94 2.75 2.56
N GLU A 56 -11.60 1.80 3.22
CA GLU A 56 -11.63 1.63 4.66
C GLU A 56 -10.25 1.39 5.28
N TYR A 57 -9.30 0.89 4.48
CA TYR A 57 -7.90 0.69 4.86
C TYR A 57 -6.96 1.67 4.15
N GLY A 58 -7.51 2.73 3.54
CA GLY A 58 -6.74 3.74 2.84
C GLY A 58 -6.12 4.79 3.76
N ILE A 59 -5.15 5.53 3.22
CA ILE A 59 -4.61 6.74 3.84
C ILE A 59 -5.13 7.93 3.05
N TYR A 60 -5.70 8.91 3.74
CA TYR A 60 -6.00 10.23 3.19
C TYR A 60 -5.31 11.30 4.04
N PHE A 61 -4.53 12.18 3.39
CA PHE A 61 -3.87 13.28 4.08
C PHE A 61 -3.93 14.53 3.19
N MET A 62 -4.56 15.59 3.69
CA MET A 62 -4.65 16.88 3.02
C MET A 62 -3.57 17.84 3.54
N THR A 63 -2.86 18.51 2.65
CA THR A 63 -1.87 19.55 2.98
C THR A 63 -2.40 20.94 2.65
N GLY A 64 -2.24 21.89 3.58
CA GLY A 64 -2.64 23.29 3.38
C GLY A 64 -1.64 24.14 2.57
N SER A 65 -0.45 23.61 2.30
CA SER A 65 0.63 24.33 1.61
C SER A 65 1.52 23.37 0.81
N GLY A 66 2.24 23.92 -0.17
CA GLY A 66 3.23 23.20 -0.95
C GLY A 66 4.51 22.89 -0.18
N ARG A 67 5.31 21.97 -0.71
CA ARG A 67 6.51 21.42 -0.08
C ARG A 67 6.24 20.88 1.33
N THR A 68 5.08 20.27 1.51
CA THR A 68 4.65 19.65 2.77
C THR A 68 4.60 18.14 2.62
N SER A 69 5.14 17.43 3.61
CA SER A 69 5.09 15.97 3.66
C SER A 69 3.69 15.51 4.09
N ALA A 70 3.05 14.74 3.22
CA ALA A 70 1.90 13.92 3.58
C ALA A 70 2.40 12.55 4.01
N ALA A 71 1.91 12.02 5.12
CA ALA A 71 2.33 10.70 5.62
C ALA A 71 1.19 10.00 6.35
N GLY A 72 1.25 8.68 6.41
CA GLY A 72 0.33 7.89 7.21
C GLY A 72 0.76 6.43 7.28
N SER A 73 0.10 5.69 8.16
CA SER A 73 0.26 4.25 8.28
C SER A 73 -1.08 3.60 8.64
N VAL A 74 -1.26 2.36 8.19
CA VAL A 74 -2.44 1.54 8.46
C VAL A 74 -2.01 0.10 8.70
N SER A 75 -2.68 -0.59 9.63
CA SER A 75 -2.55 -2.03 9.87
C SER A 75 -3.94 -2.66 9.85
N PHE A 76 -4.10 -3.77 9.14
CA PHE A 76 -5.39 -4.44 8.96
C PHE A 76 -5.22 -5.92 8.66
N LEU A 77 -6.33 -6.66 8.76
CA LEU A 77 -6.42 -8.06 8.37
C LEU A 77 -7.23 -8.18 7.09
N ILE A 78 -6.83 -9.10 6.22
CA ILE A 78 -7.61 -9.50 5.05
C ILE A 78 -7.78 -11.01 4.99
N GLU A 79 -8.90 -11.44 4.44
CA GLU A 79 -9.10 -12.80 3.96
C GLU A 79 -8.89 -12.83 2.45
N VAL A 80 -8.08 -13.78 1.98
CA VAL A 80 -7.83 -14.04 0.56
C VAL A 80 -8.47 -15.40 0.24
N PRO A 81 -9.70 -15.44 -0.31
CA PRO A 81 -10.41 -16.70 -0.55
C PRO A 81 -9.88 -17.46 -1.77
N ALA A 82 -9.25 -16.75 -2.71
CA ALA A 82 -8.59 -17.26 -3.88
C ALA A 82 -7.37 -16.39 -4.18
N ARG A 83 -6.38 -16.92 -4.90
CA ARG A 83 -5.17 -16.18 -5.25
C ARG A 83 -5.50 -14.80 -5.81
N THR A 84 -4.89 -13.75 -5.24
CA THR A 84 -5.12 -12.36 -5.63
C THR A 84 -3.81 -11.60 -5.77
N VAL A 85 -3.86 -10.48 -6.49
CA VAL A 85 -2.79 -9.47 -6.46
C VAL A 85 -3.21 -8.36 -5.51
N PHE A 86 -2.38 -8.10 -4.51
CA PHE A 86 -2.44 -6.92 -3.65
C PHE A 86 -1.63 -5.79 -4.27
N THR A 87 -2.22 -4.59 -4.32
CA THR A 87 -1.55 -3.35 -4.74
C THR A 87 -1.97 -2.18 -3.86
N LEU A 88 -1.18 -1.11 -3.87
CA LEU A 88 -1.57 0.20 -3.35
C LEU A 88 -1.71 1.17 -4.52
N THR A 89 -2.87 1.79 -4.65
CA THR A 89 -3.11 2.84 -5.65
C THR A 89 -2.83 4.20 -5.03
N PHE A 90 -1.93 4.97 -5.63
CA PHE A 90 -1.64 6.35 -5.25
C PHE A 90 -2.47 7.32 -6.10
N ASN A 91 -3.11 8.30 -5.46
CA ASN A 91 -3.83 9.38 -6.12
C ASN A 91 -3.52 10.73 -5.46
N SER A 92 -3.27 11.75 -6.29
CA SER A 92 -3.07 13.12 -5.84
C SER A 92 -3.37 14.09 -6.99
N PRO A 93 -4.01 15.24 -6.73
CA PRO A 93 -4.22 16.28 -7.73
C PRO A 93 -2.95 17.12 -7.99
N VAL A 94 -1.89 16.91 -7.21
CA VAL A 94 -0.65 17.66 -7.28
C VAL A 94 0.55 16.72 -7.41
N ARG A 95 1.67 17.24 -7.91
CA ARG A 95 2.88 16.45 -8.06
C ARG A 95 3.41 16.03 -6.68
N ALA A 96 3.70 14.74 -6.54
CA ALA A 96 4.36 14.16 -5.39
C ALA A 96 5.82 13.79 -5.73
N THR A 97 6.72 14.01 -4.79
CA THR A 97 8.14 13.62 -4.87
C THR A 97 8.60 12.97 -3.57
N GLU A 98 9.80 12.41 -3.57
CA GLU A 98 10.43 11.86 -2.34
C GLU A 98 9.53 10.81 -1.66
N GLY A 99 8.79 10.06 -2.47
CA GLY A 99 7.86 9.04 -2.01
C GLY A 99 8.58 7.87 -1.38
N THR A 100 8.12 7.46 -0.19
CA THR A 100 8.59 6.25 0.48
C THR A 100 7.41 5.35 0.83
N LEU A 101 7.65 4.04 0.77
CA LEU A 101 6.70 3.01 1.17
C LEU A 101 7.47 1.92 1.93
N THR A 102 7.03 1.63 3.15
CA THR A 102 7.44 0.45 3.91
C THR A 102 6.22 -0.41 4.13
N MET A 103 6.34 -1.72 3.93
CA MET A 103 5.23 -2.66 4.05
C MET A 103 5.71 -3.96 4.70
N VAL A 104 4.86 -4.51 5.56
CA VAL A 104 5.04 -5.83 6.15
C VAL A 104 3.76 -6.63 5.95
N ILE A 105 3.91 -7.88 5.51
CA ILE A 105 2.82 -8.82 5.31
C ILE A 105 3.18 -10.12 6.01
N PHE A 106 2.25 -10.63 6.82
CA PHE A 106 2.34 -11.95 7.42
C PHE A 106 1.11 -12.77 7.03
N LYS A 107 1.31 -14.01 6.58
CA LYS A 107 0.24 -15.00 6.54
C LYS A 107 0.05 -15.55 7.95
N LEU A 108 -1.19 -15.53 8.44
CA LEU A 108 -1.56 -16.01 9.78
C LEU A 108 -2.08 -17.44 9.76
N ARG A 109 -2.79 -17.82 8.70
CA ARG A 109 -3.39 -19.14 8.45
C ARG A 109 -3.41 -19.41 6.95
#